data_AF-A0A1S6HGZ3-F1
#
_entry.id   AF-A0A1S6HGZ3-F1
#
_cell.length_a   1.000
_cell.length_b   1.000
_cell.length_c   1.000
_cell.angle_alpha   90.00
_cell.angle_beta   90.00
_cell.angle_gamma   90.00
#
_symmetry.space_group_name_H-M   'P 1'
#
loop_
_entity.id
_entity.type
_entity.pdbx_description
1 polymer ?
#
loop_
_entity_poly.entity_id
_entity_poly.type
_entity_poly.pdbx_seq_one_letter_code
_entity_poly.pdbx_strand_id
1 'polypeptide(L)' 'MEKDGWVSSNWGTGENGPKKRVYELTDDGKEFLHSWAGGLEKNKELIDRFLEGFKKQFGREGDK' A
#
# COMPACT_ATOMS: atom_id res chain seq x y z
N MET A 1 13.95 -0.13 3.62
CA MET A 1 13.59 -0.84 2.39
C MET A 1 14.80 -1.52 1.76
N GLU A 2 15.84 -0.80 1.32
CA GLU A 2 17.06 -1.47 0.80
C GLU A 2 17.86 -2.21 1.88
N LYS A 3 18.02 -1.59 3.06
CA LYS A 3 18.59 -2.23 4.25
C LYS A 3 17.78 -3.45 4.74
N ASP A 4 16.47 -3.44 4.47
CA ASP A 4 15.54 -4.49 4.88
C ASP A 4 15.37 -5.56 3.79
N GLY A 5 16.10 -5.46 2.67
CA GLY A 5 16.11 -6.43 1.58
C GLY A 5 14.92 -6.34 0.61
N TRP A 6 13.98 -5.42 0.79
CA TRP A 6 12.77 -5.32 -0.05
C TRP A 6 12.99 -4.61 -1.39
N VAL A 7 14.06 -3.85 -1.50
CA VAL A 7 14.39 -3.08 -2.71
C VAL A 7 15.89 -3.22 -2.96
N SER A 8 16.27 -3.47 -4.21
CA SER A 8 17.66 -3.38 -4.66
C SER A 8 17.87 -2.11 -5.46
N SER A 9 19.05 -1.49 -5.37
CA SER A 9 19.42 -0.35 -6.21
C SER A 9 20.57 -0.67 -7.16
N ASN A 10 20.49 -0.14 -8.38
CA ASN A 10 21.59 -0.18 -9.35
C ASN A 10 21.80 1.20 -9.99
N TRP A 11 23.01 1.47 -10.47
CA TRP A 11 23.30 2.68 -11.23
C TRP A 11 22.88 2.50 -12.68
N GLY A 12 21.87 3.25 -13.13
CA GLY A 12 21.44 3.23 -14.51
C GLY A 12 22.53 3.73 -15.46
N THR A 13 22.59 3.16 -16.66
CA THR A 13 23.43 3.66 -17.76
C THR A 13 22.76 4.89 -18.36
N GLY A 14 23.26 6.08 -18.03
CA GLY A 14 22.82 7.30 -18.68
C GLY A 14 23.39 7.37 -20.09
N GLU A 15 22.55 7.17 -21.11
CA GLU A 15 22.95 7.44 -22.51
C GLU A 15 23.14 8.95 -22.76
N ASN A 16 22.55 9.84 -21.94
CA ASN A 16 22.60 11.31 -22.12
C ASN A 16 22.58 12.13 -20.81
N GLY A 17 23.18 11.67 -19.70
CA GLY A 17 23.20 12.43 -18.44
C GLY A 17 23.84 11.70 -17.25
N PRO A 18 23.95 12.35 -16.07
CA PRO A 18 24.54 11.73 -14.89
C PRO A 18 23.77 10.47 -14.48
N LYS A 19 24.50 9.42 -14.12
CA LYS A 19 23.91 8.14 -13.72
C LYS A 19 22.92 8.35 -12.56
N LYS A 20 21.70 7.85 -12.72
CA LYS A 20 20.66 7.87 -11.68
C LYS A 20 20.60 6.51 -10.99
N ARG A 21 20.17 6.49 -9.72
CA ARG A 21 19.82 5.25 -9.03
C ARG A 21 18.49 4.72 -9.57
N VAL A 22 18.50 3.49 -10.02
CA VAL A 22 17.31 2.72 -10.39
C VAL A 22 17.02 1.78 -9.22
N TYR A 23 15.77 1.76 -8.77
CA TYR A 23 15.32 0.90 -7.67
C TYR A 23 14.37 -0.14 -8.21
N GLU A 24 14.58 -1.39 -7.80
CA GLU A 24 13.75 -2.53 -8.18
C GLU A 24 13.29 -3.27 -6.94
N LEU A 25 12.03 -3.69 -6.94
CA LEU A 25 11.49 -4.56 -5.89
C LEU A 25 12.15 -5.93 -5.97
N THR A 26 12.65 -6.40 -4.83
CA THR A 26 13.06 -7.80 -4.68
C THR A 26 11.83 -8.69 -4.51
N ASP A 27 12.01 -10.02 -4.57
CA ASP A 27 10.91 -10.95 -4.33
C ASP A 27 10.40 -10.85 -2.89
N ASP A 28 11.28 -10.73 -1.90
CA ASP A 28 10.92 -10.45 -0.50
C ASP A 28 10.11 -9.14 -0.37
N GLY A 29 10.46 -8.13 -1.16
CA GLY A 29 9.71 -6.88 -1.21
C GLY A 29 8.30 -7.03 -1.79
N LYS A 30 8.13 -7.90 -2.79
CA LYS A 30 6.81 -8.24 -3.34
C LYS A 30 5.97 -9.02 -2.32
N GLU A 31 6.56 -10.00 -1.64
CA GLU A 31 5.88 -10.74 -0.56
C GLU A 31 5.44 -9.82 0.58
N PHE A 32 6.31 -8.88 0.99
CA PHE A 32 5.98 -7.86 1.97
C PHE A 32 4.77 -7.02 1.52
N LEU A 33 4.75 -6.58 0.26
CA LEU A 33 3.61 -5.83 -0.30
C LEU A 33 2.31 -6.65 -0.30
N HIS A 34 2.36 -7.95 -0.63
CA HIS A 34 1.20 -8.83 -0.53
C HIS A 34 0.67 -8.94 0.90
N SER A 35 1.56 -9.11 1.89
CA SER A 35 1.15 -9.10 3.30
C SER A 35 0.52 -7.77 3.71
N TRP A 36 1.08 -6.66 3.23
CA TRP A 36 0.57 -5.33 3.55
C TRP A 36 -0.82 -5.10 2.93
N ALA A 37 -1.02 -5.53 1.69
CA ALA A 37 -2.31 -5.49 1.02
C ALA A 37 -3.38 -6.26 1.80
N GLY A 38 -3.08 -7.48 2.27
CA GLY A 38 -4.00 -8.25 3.11
C GLY A 38 -4.33 -7.56 4.44
N GLY A 39 -3.38 -6.82 5.04
CA GLY A 39 -3.63 -5.99 6.22
C GLY A 39 -4.59 -4.82 5.93
N LEU A 40 -4.41 -4.16 4.79
CA LEU A 40 -5.31 -3.08 4.35
C LEU A 40 -6.73 -3.57 4.08
N GLU A 41 -6.89 -4.75 3.47
CA GLU A 41 -8.21 -5.35 3.25
C GLU A 41 -8.95 -5.60 4.57
N LYS A 42 -8.28 -6.17 5.57
CA LYS A 42 -8.85 -6.34 6.91
C LYS A 42 -9.22 -5.02 7.57
N ASN A 43 -8.39 -3.99 7.41
CA ASN A 43 -8.68 -2.66 7.92
C ASN A 43 -9.89 -2.04 7.22
N LYS A 44 -10.00 -2.23 5.90
CA LYS A 44 -11.16 -1.80 5.13
C LYS A 44 -12.45 -2.47 5.65
N GLU A 45 -12.43 -3.78 5.87
CA GLU A 45 -13.60 -4.50 6.42
C GLU A 45 -14.01 -3.99 7.80
N LEU A 46 -13.05 -3.61 8.66
CA LEU A 46 -13.34 -3.01 9.96
C LEU A 46 -14.03 -1.66 9.82
N ILE A 47 -13.51 -0.80 8.93
CA ILE A 47 -14.08 0.53 8.64
C ILE A 47 -15.49 0.37 8.06
N ASP A 48 -15.68 -0.53 7.09
CA ASP A 48 -16.97 -0.76 6.45
C ASP A 48 -18.01 -1.21 7.48
N ARG A 49 -17.69 -2.18 8.34
CA ARG A 49 -18.58 -2.63 9.42
C ARG A 49 -18.96 -1.51 10.39
N PHE A 50 -18.00 -0.66 10.75
CA PHE A 50 -18.28 0.49 11.60
C PHE A 50 -19.27 1.45 10.92
N LEU A 51 -19.02 1.80 9.65
CA LEU A 51 -19.87 2.73 8.89
C LEU A 51 -21.27 2.17 8.66
N GLU A 52 -21.41 0.87 8.43
CA GLU A 52 -22.71 0.21 8.36
C GLU A 52 -23.48 0.32 9.68
N GLY A 53 -22.83 0.06 10.81
CA GLY A 53 -23.43 0.23 12.14
C GLY A 53 -23.86 1.67 12.39
N PHE A 54 -22.99 2.62 12.05
CA PHE A 54 -23.28 4.05 12.15
C PHE A 54 -24.51 4.45 11.31
N LYS A 55 -24.57 4.03 10.04
CA LYS A 55 -25.73 4.27 9.16
C LYS A 55 -27.01 3.64 9.70
N LYS A 56 -26.95 2.44 10.29
CA LYS A 56 -28.13 1.82 10.91
C LYS A 56 -28.65 2.61 12.10
N GLN A 57 -27.74 3.13 12.93
CA GLN A 57 -28.09 3.86 14.14
C GLN A 57 -28.55 5.30 13.86
N PHE A 58 -27.95 5.97 12.88
CA PHE A 58 -28.11 7.42 12.66
C PHE A 58 -28.64 7.79 11.25
N GLY A 59 -28.78 6.83 10.33
CA GLY A 59 -29.19 7.07 8.94
C GLY A 59 -30.67 7.35 8.72
N ARG A 60 -31.42 7.77 9.74
CA ARG A 60 -32.85 8.13 9.64
C ARG A 60 -33.16 9.63 9.84
N GLU A 61 -32.15 10.50 9.91
CA GLU A 61 -32.36 11.96 10.11
C GLU A 61 -32.07 12.84 8.89
N GLY A 62 -31.80 12.28 7.70
CA GLY A 62 -31.40 13.07 6.52
C GLY A 62 -32.21 12.85 5.24
N ASP A 63 -33.26 12.03 5.26
CA ASP A 63 -34.11 11.77 4.08
C ASP A 63 -35.52 12.33 4.32
N LYS A 64 -35.59 13.66 4.46
CA LYS A 64 -36.79 14.49 4.30
C LYS A 64 -36.40 15.85 3.75
#